data_AF-A0A3P7TQH8-F1
#
_entry.id   AF-A0A3P7TQH8-F1
#
_cell.length_a   1.000
_cell.length_b   1.000
_cell.length_c   1.000
_cell.angle_alpha   90.00
_cell.angle_beta   90.00
_cell.angle_gamma   90.00
#
_symmetry.space_group_name_H-M   'P 1'
#
loop_
_entity.id
_entity.type
_entity.pdbx_description
1 polymer ?
#
loop_
_entity_poly.entity_id
_entity_poly.type
_entity_poly.pdbx_seq_one_letter_code
_entity_poly.pdbx_strand_id
1 'polypeptide(L)'
;MTWIGLHQANYPADTTWTWTDGTAVDYLNWAPTQPSNSDGKEHCVEIYSDHLGKDPAKDNSFQKWNDYQCTETLRAFVCKKAALH
;
A
#
# COMPACT_ATOMS: atom_id res chain seq x y z
N MET A 1 6.45 4.71 7.38
CA MET A 1 5.58 4.46 6.22
C MET A 1 6.36 4.63 4.94
N THR A 2 6.03 3.86 3.91
CA THR A 2 6.73 3.86 2.63
C THR A 2 5.77 3.54 1.49
N TRP A 3 5.69 4.38 0.47
CA TRP A 3 4.87 4.10 -0.71
C TRP A 3 5.36 2.87 -1.47
N ILE A 4 4.41 2.08 -1.97
CA ILE A 4 4.62 1.05 -3.00
C ILE A 4 3.71 1.32 -4.20
N GLY A 5 3.93 0.57 -5.28
CA GLY A 5 3.26 0.82 -6.55
C GLY A 5 1.83 0.28 -6.68
N LEU A 6 1.19 -0.23 -5.62
CA LEU A 6 -0.17 -0.75 -5.70
C LEU A 6 -1.17 0.42 -5.55
N HIS A 7 -2.14 0.54 -6.45
CA HIS A 7 -3.14 1.61 -6.40
C HIS A 7 -4.43 1.22 -7.14
N GLN A 8 -5.53 1.92 -6.89
CA GLN A 8 -6.78 1.82 -7.66
C GLN A 8 -6.76 2.86 -8.79
N ALA A 9 -6.18 2.48 -9.94
CA ALA A 9 -5.90 3.42 -11.05
C ALA A 9 -7.14 4.11 -11.64
N ASN A 10 -8.28 3.42 -11.62
CA ASN A 10 -9.48 3.81 -12.36
C ASN A 10 -10.67 4.09 -11.44
N TYR A 11 -10.43 4.35 -10.15
CA TYR A 11 -11.49 4.70 -9.22
C TYR A 11 -12.19 6.00 -9.64
N PRO A 12 -13.52 6.12 -9.55
CA PRO A 12 -14.49 5.14 -9.03
C PRO A 12 -15.08 4.19 -10.10
N ALA A 13 -14.64 4.29 -11.36
CA ALA A 13 -15.16 3.44 -12.43
C ALA A 13 -14.77 1.96 -12.26
N ASP A 14 -13.63 1.70 -11.63
CA ASP A 14 -13.13 0.37 -11.27
C ASP A 14 -12.38 0.44 -9.94
N THR A 15 -12.70 -0.49 -9.03
CA THR A 15 -12.15 -0.59 -7.68
C THR A 15 -11.03 -1.62 -7.56
N THR A 16 -10.59 -2.22 -8.67
CA THR A 16 -9.48 -3.17 -8.68
C THR A 16 -8.15 -2.51 -8.32
N TRP A 17 -7.32 -3.26 -7.60
CA TRP A 17 -5.94 -2.89 -7.31
C TRP A 17 -5.05 -3.28 -8.49
N THR A 18 -4.15 -2.40 -8.89
CA THR A 18 -3.18 -2.61 -9.98
C THR A 18 -1.80 -2.13 -9.59
N TRP A 19 -0.75 -2.83 -10.03
CA TRP A 19 0.62 -2.36 -9.90
C TRP A 19 0.94 -1.32 -10.98
N THR A 20 1.65 -0.25 -10.62
CA THR A 20 2.13 0.78 -11.56
C THR A 20 3.08 0.25 -12.64
N ASP A 21 3.69 -0.92 -12.43
CA ASP A 21 4.55 -1.58 -13.42
C ASP A 21 3.80 -2.51 -14.38
N GLY A 22 2.47 -2.62 -14.24
CA GLY A 22 1.61 -3.45 -15.09
C GLY A 22 1.69 -4.95 -14.80
N THR A 23 2.46 -5.38 -13.78
CA THR A 23 2.45 -6.79 -13.37
C THR A 23 1.11 -7.19 -12.75
N ALA A 24 0.76 -8.47 -12.87
CA ALA A 24 -0.48 -8.98 -12.29
C ALA A 24 -0.45 -8.88 -10.75
N VAL A 25 -1.59 -8.57 -10.14
CA VAL A 25 -1.74 -8.65 -8.68
C VAL A 25 -2.03 -10.10 -8.32
N ASP A 26 -1.02 -10.81 -7.83
CA ASP A 26 -1.08 -12.21 -7.41
C ASP A 26 -0.80 -12.40 -5.90
N TYR A 27 -0.44 -11.33 -5.20
CA TYR A 27 -0.14 -11.31 -3.78
C TYR A 27 -0.68 -10.05 -3.11
N LEU A 28 -1.28 -10.23 -1.93
CA LEU A 28 -1.77 -9.16 -1.08
C LEU A 28 -1.31 -9.38 0.36
N ASN A 29 -0.84 -8.32 1.04
CA ASN A 29 -0.38 -8.38 2.43
C ASN A 29 -0.96 -7.25 3.29
N TRP A 30 -2.27 -7.07 3.23
CA TRP A 30 -2.97 -6.06 4.02
C TRP A 30 -2.74 -6.24 5.52
N ALA A 31 -2.60 -5.11 6.22
CA ALA A 31 -2.68 -5.08 7.66
C ALA A 31 -4.09 -5.47 8.12
N PRO A 32 -4.27 -5.86 9.40
CA PRO A 32 -5.61 -6.00 9.95
C PRO A 32 -6.46 -4.77 9.64
N THR A 33 -7.72 -4.99 9.29
CA THR A 33 -8.71 -3.96 8.94
C THR A 33 -8.40 -3.12 7.69
N GLN A 34 -7.40 -3.49 6.89
CA GLN A 34 -7.09 -2.84 5.61
C GLN A 34 -7.49 -3.72 4.40
N PRO A 35 -7.83 -3.13 3.24
CA PRO A 35 -7.98 -1.69 3.01
C PRO A 35 -9.26 -1.13 3.66
N SER A 36 -9.18 0.08 4.21
CA SER A 36 -10.26 0.72 4.98
C SER A 36 -11.04 1.77 4.20
N ASN A 37 -10.46 2.29 3.12
CA ASN A 37 -11.00 3.34 2.28
C ASN A 37 -11.54 4.54 3.08
N SER A 38 -10.74 5.04 4.03
CA SER A 38 -11.13 6.12 4.93
C SER A 38 -11.57 7.36 4.13
N ASP A 39 -12.74 7.89 4.48
CA ASP A 39 -13.44 8.98 3.79
C ASP A 39 -13.64 8.79 2.27
N GLY A 40 -13.47 7.58 1.75
CA GLY A 40 -13.56 7.29 0.32
C GLY A 40 -12.41 7.87 -0.51
N LYS A 41 -11.21 8.03 0.08
CA LYS A 41 -10.08 8.73 -0.55
C LYS A 41 -8.78 7.92 -0.63
N GLU A 42 -8.75 6.72 -0.06
CA GLU A 42 -7.52 5.94 0.09
C GLU A 42 -7.33 4.98 -1.09
N HIS A 43 -6.67 5.48 -2.13
CA HIS A 43 -6.53 4.76 -3.41
C HIS A 43 -5.08 4.40 -3.77
N CYS A 44 -4.12 4.67 -2.88
CA CYS A 44 -2.71 4.31 -3.01
C CYS A 44 -2.28 3.46 -1.82
N VAL A 45 -1.20 2.68 -1.93
CA VAL A 45 -0.80 1.75 -0.86
C VAL A 45 0.57 2.09 -0.28
N GLU A 46 0.62 2.16 1.04
CA GLU A 46 1.86 2.27 1.81
C GLU A 46 2.13 0.98 2.60
N ILE A 47 3.40 0.77 2.95
CA ILE A 47 3.82 -0.23 3.93
C ILE A 47 3.99 0.46 5.29
N TYR A 48 3.49 -0.20 6.34
CA TYR A 48 3.83 0.07 7.74
C TYR A 48 5.30 -0.31 8.03
N SER A 49 6.24 0.46 7.48
CA SER A 49 7.68 0.22 7.54
C SER A 49 8.36 0.74 8.82
N ASP A 50 7.63 1.49 9.64
CA ASP A 50 8.15 2.09 10.86
C ASP A 50 7.70 1.25 12.05
N HIS A 51 8.65 0.79 12.86
CA HIS A 51 8.32 0.11 14.11
C HIS A 51 7.85 1.16 15.13
N LEU A 52 6.53 1.36 15.22
CA LEU A 52 5.90 2.36 16.08
C LEU A 52 5.91 2.01 17.60
N GLY A 53 6.73 1.05 18.03
CA GLY A 53 6.82 0.63 19.44
C GLY A 53 5.58 -0.10 19.95
N LYS A 54 4.72 -0.58 19.04
CA LYS A 54 3.48 -1.27 19.39
C LYS A 54 3.77 -2.71 19.78
N ASP A 55 2.98 -3.23 20.72
CA ASP A 55 3.05 -4.63 21.17
C ASP A 55 2.73 -5.56 19.99
N PRO A 56 3.68 -6.37 19.50
CA PRO A 56 3.46 -7.27 18.36
C PRO A 56 2.36 -8.31 18.60
N ALA A 57 2.04 -8.63 19.86
CA ALA A 57 0.94 -9.52 20.20
C ALA A 57 -0.44 -8.86 20.02
N LYS A 58 -0.48 -7.52 19.97
CA LYS A 58 -1.72 -6.72 19.82
C LYS A 58 -1.80 -6.00 18.48
N ASP A 59 -0.66 -5.73 17.85
CA ASP A 59 -0.56 -5.07 16.55
C ASP A 59 0.48 -5.78 15.68
N ASN A 60 -0.01 -6.52 14.68
CA ASN A 60 0.82 -7.20 13.69
C ASN A 60 0.85 -6.47 12.34
N SER A 61 0.60 -5.14 12.34
CA SER A 61 0.56 -4.31 11.13
C SER A 61 1.95 -4.00 10.60
N PHE A 62 3.00 -4.11 11.42
CA PHE A 62 4.38 -3.88 10.97
C PHE A 62 4.71 -4.76 9.75
N GLN A 63 5.28 -4.15 8.71
CA GLN A 63 5.58 -4.76 7.40
C GLN A 63 4.35 -5.19 6.56
N LYS A 64 3.15 -4.81 6.98
CA LYS A 64 1.90 -5.01 6.21
C LYS A 64 1.45 -3.72 5.53
N TRP A 65 0.43 -3.84 4.70
CA TRP A 65 -0.02 -2.78 3.80
C TRP A 65 -1.22 -2.01 4.34
N ASN A 66 -1.28 -0.73 3.99
CA ASN A 66 -2.35 0.19 4.30
C ASN A 66 -2.74 0.91 3.01
N ASP A 67 -4.03 1.00 2.69
CA ASP A 67 -4.46 1.99 1.71
C ASP A 67 -4.41 3.38 2.36
N TYR A 68 -4.04 4.37 1.58
CA TYR A 68 -3.84 5.71 2.06
C TYR A 68 -4.10 6.73 0.95
N GLN A 69 -4.37 7.97 1.34
CA GLN A 69 -4.73 9.03 0.41
C GLN A 69 -3.53 9.39 -0.47
N CYS A 70 -3.67 9.21 -1.78
CA CYS A 70 -2.59 9.38 -2.77
C CYS A 70 -1.93 10.77 -2.76
N THR A 71 -2.64 11.80 -2.29
CA THR A 71 -2.14 13.18 -2.26
C THR A 71 -1.23 13.46 -1.08
N GLU A 72 -1.13 12.53 -0.12
CA GLU A 72 -0.28 12.69 1.05
C GLU A 72 1.20 12.53 0.71
N THR A 73 2.04 13.31 1.39
CA THR A 73 3.49 13.24 1.23
C THR A 73 4.09 12.32 2.28
N LEU A 74 4.55 11.13 1.84
CA LEU A 74 5.32 10.23 2.70
C LEU A 74 6.83 10.47 2.57
N ARG A 75 7.56 10.10 3.62
CA ARG A 75 9.03 10.26 3.70
C ARG A 75 9.83 9.36 2.75
N ALA A 76 9.22 8.29 2.23
CA ALA A 76 9.93 7.26 1.46
C ALA A 76 9.00 6.54 0.47
N PHE A 77 9.61 5.96 -0.55
CA PHE A 77 8.98 5.08 -1.54
C PHE A 77 9.97 3.99 -1.96
N VAL A 78 9.46 2.86 -2.45
CA VAL A 78 10.28 1.79 -3.05
C VAL A 78 10.17 1.84 -4.57
N CYS A 79 11.31 1.86 -5.26
CA CYS A 79 11.37 1.69 -6.71
C CYS A 79 11.75 0.26 -7.09
N LYS A 80 11.18 -0.22 -8.20
CA LYS A 80 11.56 -1.47 -8.87
C LYS A 80 11.94 -1.15 -10.31
N LYS A 81 13.00 -1.79 -10.80
CA LYS A 81 13.37 -1.78 -12.22
C LYS A 81 13.57 -3.21 -12.70
N ALA A 82 13.37 -3.45 -13.99
CA ALA A 82 13.72 -4.72 -14.60
C ALA A 82 15.23 -4.99 -14.42
N ALA A 83 15.58 -6.26 -14.24
CA ALA A 83 16.97 -6.68 -14.31
C ALA A 83 17.47 -6.47 -15.74
N LEU A 84 18.67 -5.89 -15.89
CA LEU A 84 19.37 -5.86 -17.17
C LEU A 84 20.07 -7.20 -17.30
N HIS A 85 19.68 -7.99 -18.31
CA HIS A 85 20.45 -9.15 -18.75
C HIS A 85 21.61 -8.71 -19.64
#